data_AF-A0A6G4V8Y9-F1
#
_entry.id   AF-A0A6G4V8Y9-F1
#
_cell.length_a   1.000
_cell.length_b   1.000
_cell.length_c   1.000
_cell.angle_alpha   90.00
_cell.angle_beta   90.00
_cell.angle_gamma   90.00
#
_symmetry.space_group_name_H-M   'P 1'
#
loop_
_entity.id
_entity.type
_entity.pdbx_description
1 polymer ?
#
loop_
_entity_poly.entity_id
_entity_poly.type
_entity_poly.pdbx_seq_one_letter_code
_entity_poly.pdbx_strand_id
1 'polypeptide(L)'
;MIMIAGRLVGWIAVWFGALFLIVATPPGIAWIFLPFLVYATYRAVLQIAYFRPSLHIKGVLQQYPWQFLNDVPRGRNKHPQAQEDEMWFEIPNPEKPEEQIPLLFLSNIRTFWWMRRFGTSRTKPELKAQIEPLWFAGDPRFIAVVAATGRGGKAPKRLHLLYQRTATGRRGIAPTDWNASPAALERARRAGAHVPSPAPPQ
;
A
#
# COMPACT_ATOMS: atom_id res chain seq x y z
N MET A 1 4.89 13.61 -4.27
CA MET A 1 5.87 13.72 -3.17
C MET A 1 6.02 15.14 -2.64
N ILE A 2 6.10 16.17 -3.50
CA ILE A 2 6.21 17.58 -3.09
C ILE A 2 5.13 18.01 -2.09
N MET A 3 3.87 17.61 -2.32
CA MET A 3 2.76 17.92 -1.39
C MET A 3 2.88 17.23 -0.03
N ILE A 4 3.52 16.05 0.03
CA ILE A 4 3.77 15.32 1.28
C ILE A 4 4.97 15.93 2.01
N ALA A 5 6.02 16.32 1.29
CA ALA A 5 7.16 17.03 1.88
C ALA A 5 6.72 18.39 2.44
N GLY A 6 5.99 19.20 1.65
CA GLY A 6 5.50 20.51 2.08
C GLY A 6 4.56 20.44 3.29
N ARG A 7 3.66 19.45 3.34
CA ARG A 7 2.82 19.22 4.52
C ARG A 7 3.63 18.79 5.74
N LEU A 8 4.69 18.00 5.58
CA LEU A 8 5.54 17.57 6.68
C LEU A 8 6.31 18.78 7.24
N VAL A 9 6.93 19.58 6.38
CA VAL A 9 7.61 20.82 6.76
C VAL A 9 6.64 21.78 7.44
N GLY A 10 5.41 21.91 6.92
CA GLY A 10 4.36 22.71 7.55
C GLY A 10 4.02 22.24 8.97
N TRP A 11 3.87 20.92 9.20
CA TRP A 11 3.63 20.40 10.55
C TRP A 11 4.83 20.59 11.48
N ILE A 12 6.05 20.46 10.97
CA ILE A 12 7.28 20.73 11.74
C ILE A 12 7.35 22.21 12.13
N ALA A 13 7.04 23.12 11.21
CA ALA A 13 7.00 24.56 11.49
C ALA A 13 5.93 24.91 12.52
N VAL A 14 4.73 24.34 12.41
CA VAL A 14 3.66 24.50 13.42
C VAL A 14 4.09 23.92 14.77
N TRP A 15 4.82 22.80 14.77
CA TRP A 15 5.33 22.19 15.99
C TRP A 15 6.34 23.12 16.69
N PHE A 16 7.33 23.64 15.97
CA PHE A 16 8.29 24.60 16.52
C PHE A 16 7.62 25.91 16.95
N GLY A 17 6.66 26.41 16.18
CA GLY A 17 5.89 27.60 16.53
C GLY A 17 5.07 27.43 17.81
N ALA A 18 4.37 26.29 17.96
CA ALA A 18 3.63 25.98 19.18
C ALA A 18 4.55 25.80 20.39
N LEU A 19 5.70 25.14 20.22
CA LEU A 19 6.70 24.99 21.28
C LEU A 19 7.25 26.35 21.72
N PHE A 20 7.62 27.21 20.76
CA PHE A 20 8.08 28.56 21.04
C PHE A 20 7.03 29.36 21.82
N LEU A 21 5.76 29.31 21.40
CA LEU A 21 4.67 30.01 22.09
C LEU A 21 4.44 29.47 23.51
N ILE A 22 4.58 28.17 23.74
CA ILE A 22 4.49 27.57 25.09
C ILE A 22 5.59 28.12 26.01
N VAL A 23 6.82 28.26 25.50
CA VAL A 23 7.97 28.75 26.28
C VAL A 23 7.91 30.28 26.47
N ALA A 24 7.43 31.02 25.47
CA ALA A 24 7.40 32.48 25.46
C ALA A 24 6.17 33.10 26.14
N THR A 25 5.17 32.30 26.53
CA THR A 25 3.93 32.81 27.15
C THR A 25 3.76 32.36 28.61
N PRO A 26 3.02 33.13 29.42
CA PRO A 26 2.70 32.73 30.78
C PRO A 26 1.99 31.38 30.86
N PRO A 27 2.16 30.61 31.96
CA PRO A 27 1.67 29.23 32.07
C PRO A 27 0.18 29.06 31.77
N GLY A 28 -0.66 30.03 32.12
CA GLY A 28 -2.10 30.00 31.83
C GLY A 28 -2.44 30.02 30.33
N ILE A 29 -1.65 30.75 29.54
CA ILE A 29 -1.82 30.85 28.08
C ILE A 29 -1.16 29.65 27.38
N ALA A 30 -0.04 29.16 27.91
CA ALA A 30 0.67 28.00 27.37
C ALA A 30 -0.22 26.74 27.22
N TRP A 31 -1.20 26.55 28.12
CA TRP A 31 -2.17 25.46 28.05
C TRP A 31 -3.00 25.46 26.75
N ILE A 32 -3.26 26.62 26.15
CA ILE A 32 -4.00 26.74 24.89
C ILE A 32 -3.20 26.17 23.73
N PHE A 33 -1.86 26.28 23.77
CA PHE A 33 -0.96 25.83 22.71
C PHE A 33 -0.59 24.35 22.82
N LEU A 34 -0.76 23.73 23.99
CA LEU A 34 -0.47 22.31 24.21
C LEU A 34 -1.28 21.38 23.28
N PRO A 35 -2.61 21.54 23.08
CA PRO A 35 -3.37 20.78 22.10
C PRO A 35 -2.82 20.90 20.67
N PHE A 36 -2.36 22.08 20.26
CA PHE A 36 -1.77 22.29 18.93
C PHE A 36 -0.45 21.54 18.78
N LEU A 37 0.41 21.56 19.82
CA LEU A 37 1.66 20.80 19.83
C LEU A 37 1.41 19.29 19.74
N VAL A 38 0.46 18.77 20.52
CA VAL A 38 0.06 17.36 20.48
C VAL A 38 -0.48 16.99 19.10
N TYR A 39 -1.36 17.82 18.54
CA TYR A 39 -1.95 17.57 17.22
C TYR A 39 -0.89 17.63 16.11
N ALA A 40 0.02 18.60 16.14
CA ALA A 40 1.12 18.70 15.19
C ALA A 40 2.05 17.48 15.26
N THR A 41 2.38 17.03 16.49
CA THR A 41 3.17 15.81 16.72
C THR A 41 2.48 14.59 16.11
N TYR A 42 1.19 14.40 16.43
CA TYR A 42 0.38 13.31 15.89
C TYR A 42 0.37 13.31 14.34
N ARG A 43 0.18 14.48 13.72
CA ARG A 43 0.19 14.63 12.26
C ARG A 43 1.57 14.37 11.65
N ALA A 44 2.65 14.85 12.27
CA ALA A 44 4.01 14.60 11.81
C ALA A 44 4.37 13.11 11.85
N VAL A 45 4.07 12.43 12.96
CA VAL A 45 4.28 10.98 13.12
C VAL A 45 3.50 10.18 12.07
N LEU A 46 2.21 10.49 11.91
CA LEU A 46 1.40 9.88 10.86
C LEU A 46 2.04 10.06 9.49
N GLN A 47 2.48 11.27 9.17
CA GLN A 47 3.04 11.60 7.86
C GLN A 47 4.34 10.85 7.56
N ILE A 48 5.21 10.67 8.57
CA ILE A 48 6.39 9.81 8.48
C ILE A 48 5.98 8.35 8.20
N ALA A 49 4.95 7.84 8.89
CA ALA A 49 4.42 6.50 8.65
C ALA A 49 3.76 6.35 7.25
N TYR A 50 3.35 7.43 6.60
CA TYR A 50 2.88 7.42 5.20
C TYR A 50 4.02 7.51 4.18
N PHE A 51 5.21 7.96 4.58
CA PHE A 51 6.32 8.20 3.66
C PHE A 51 6.85 6.89 3.05
N ARG A 52 7.14 5.87 3.88
CA ARG A 52 7.70 4.59 3.40
C ARG A 52 6.79 3.90 2.36
N PRO A 53 5.49 3.66 2.62
CA PRO A 53 4.61 3.05 1.62
C PRO A 53 4.48 3.88 0.34
N SER A 54 4.54 5.22 0.45
CA SER A 54 4.46 6.10 -0.72
C SER A 54 5.68 5.95 -1.65
N LEU A 55 6.86 5.70 -1.09
CA LEU A 55 8.06 5.42 -1.89
C LEU A 55 7.95 4.07 -2.61
N HIS A 56 7.47 3.03 -1.94
CA HIS A 56 7.23 1.73 -2.58
C HIS A 56 6.18 1.83 -3.68
N ILE A 57 5.05 2.50 -3.43
CA ILE A 57 4.03 2.75 -4.47
C ILE A 57 4.66 3.48 -5.66
N LYS A 58 5.45 4.52 -5.42
CA LYS A 58 6.14 5.23 -6.51
C LYS A 58 7.08 4.31 -7.29
N GLY A 59 7.88 3.50 -6.59
CA GLY A 59 8.81 2.54 -7.22
C GLY A 59 8.07 1.55 -8.12
N VAL A 60 6.97 0.97 -7.64
CA VAL A 60 6.13 0.07 -8.44
C VAL A 60 5.57 0.79 -9.67
N LEU A 61 4.97 1.97 -9.50
CA LEU A 61 4.37 2.72 -10.61
C LEU A 61 5.39 3.24 -11.63
N GLN A 62 6.67 3.34 -11.27
CA GLN A 62 7.74 3.66 -12.21
C GLN A 62 8.17 2.47 -13.06
N GLN A 63 8.01 1.24 -12.55
CA GLN A 63 8.45 0.02 -13.24
C GLN A 63 7.30 -0.72 -13.94
N TYR A 64 6.07 -0.53 -13.47
CA TYR A 64 4.89 -1.24 -13.94
C TYR A 64 3.82 -0.23 -14.36
N PRO A 65 3.37 -0.25 -15.64
CA PRO A 65 2.27 0.59 -16.09
C PRO A 65 0.94 0.14 -15.47
N TRP A 66 -0.02 1.06 -15.42
CA TRP A 66 -1.37 0.75 -14.97
C TRP A 66 -2.08 -0.19 -15.96
N GLN A 67 -2.74 -1.19 -15.40
CA GLN A 67 -3.61 -2.13 -16.08
C GLN A 67 -5.01 -2.04 -15.47
N PHE A 68 -6.02 -2.23 -16.30
CA PHE A 68 -7.42 -2.27 -15.89
C PHE A 68 -7.87 -3.71 -15.85
N LEU A 69 -8.21 -4.19 -14.66
CA LEU A 69 -8.73 -5.53 -14.47
C LEU A 69 -10.21 -5.43 -14.11
N ASN A 70 -11.04 -6.11 -14.90
CA ASN A 70 -12.47 -6.28 -14.66
C ASN A 70 -12.71 -7.66 -14.04
N ASP A 71 -13.78 -7.79 -13.25
CA ASP A 71 -14.25 -9.06 -12.70
C ASP A 71 -13.17 -9.90 -11.98
N VAL A 72 -12.26 -9.22 -11.27
CA VAL A 72 -11.16 -9.86 -10.54
C VAL A 72 -11.73 -10.76 -9.44
N PRO A 73 -11.43 -12.07 -9.43
CA PRO A 73 -11.87 -12.95 -8.36
C PRO A 73 -11.32 -12.47 -7.02
N ARG A 74 -12.22 -12.40 -6.03
CA ARG A 74 -11.93 -11.81 -4.73
C ARG A 74 -12.59 -12.60 -3.63
N GLY A 75 -11.88 -12.78 -2.53
CA GLY A 75 -12.39 -13.47 -1.36
C GLY A 75 -11.96 -12.82 -0.06
N ARG A 76 -12.68 -13.18 1.01
CA ARG A 76 -12.39 -12.78 2.40
C ARG A 76 -12.16 -13.97 3.32
N ASN A 77 -12.25 -15.18 2.77
CA ASN A 77 -12.06 -16.44 3.49
C ASN A 77 -10.73 -17.07 3.06
N LYS A 78 -10.25 -18.04 3.85
CA LYS A 78 -9.10 -18.90 3.54
C LYS A 78 -9.05 -19.30 2.07
N HIS A 79 -8.08 -18.75 1.34
CA HIS A 79 -7.78 -19.21 -0.01
C HIS A 79 -7.01 -20.54 0.10
N PRO A 80 -7.24 -21.55 -0.76
CA PRO A 80 -6.56 -22.85 -0.67
C PRO A 80 -5.02 -22.74 -0.66
N GLN A 81 -4.49 -21.71 -1.31
CA GLN A 81 -3.06 -21.42 -1.39
C GLN A 81 -2.57 -20.38 -0.35
N ALA A 82 -3.47 -19.75 0.40
CA ALA A 82 -3.11 -18.82 1.47
C ALA A 82 -3.32 -19.48 2.83
N GLN A 83 -2.27 -19.51 3.66
CA GLN A 83 -2.34 -20.09 5.00
C GLN A 83 -3.22 -19.26 5.98
N GLU A 84 -3.55 -18.01 5.64
CA GLU A 84 -4.19 -17.05 6.54
C GLU A 84 -5.57 -16.58 6.03
N ASP A 85 -6.49 -16.30 6.96
CA ASP A 85 -7.82 -15.73 6.70
C ASP A 85 -7.72 -14.21 6.43
N GLU A 86 -7.14 -13.84 5.29
CA GLU A 86 -7.06 -12.46 4.82
C GLU A 86 -7.90 -12.22 3.56
N MET A 87 -8.15 -10.95 3.23
CA MET A 87 -8.76 -10.62 1.94
C MET A 87 -7.73 -10.82 0.84
N TRP A 88 -8.15 -11.36 -0.30
CA TRP A 88 -7.25 -11.62 -1.41
C TRP A 88 -7.89 -11.24 -2.75
N PHE A 89 -7.04 -10.79 -3.67
CA PHE A 89 -7.36 -10.75 -5.10
C PHE A 89 -6.57 -11.85 -5.81
N GLU A 90 -7.24 -12.62 -6.67
CA GLU A 90 -6.56 -13.48 -7.63
C GLU A 90 -6.18 -12.64 -8.85
N ILE A 91 -4.88 -12.49 -9.08
CA ILE A 91 -4.36 -11.72 -10.20
C ILE A 91 -3.53 -12.66 -11.08
N PRO A 92 -3.72 -12.62 -12.41
CA PRO A 92 -3.01 -13.51 -13.32
C PRO A 92 -1.51 -13.23 -13.30
N ASN A 93 -0.72 -14.30 -13.34
CA ASN A 93 0.72 -14.20 -13.48
C ASN A 93 1.07 -13.64 -14.87
N PRO A 94 1.90 -12.57 -14.96
CA PRO A 94 2.24 -11.93 -16.23
C PRO A 94 2.98 -12.85 -17.22
N GLU A 95 3.69 -13.88 -16.73
CA GLU A 95 4.41 -14.85 -17.58
C GLU A 95 3.59 -16.12 -17.85
N LYS A 96 2.59 -16.40 -17.02
CA LYS A 96 1.69 -17.56 -17.14
C LYS A 96 0.26 -17.13 -16.82
N PRO A 97 -0.49 -16.56 -17.77
CA PRO A 97 -1.82 -16.00 -17.50
C PRO A 97 -2.83 -17.00 -16.90
N GLU A 98 -2.58 -18.29 -17.06
CA GLU A 98 -3.41 -19.39 -16.53
C GLU A 98 -3.22 -19.60 -15.03
N GLU A 99 -2.11 -19.10 -14.46
CA GLU A 99 -1.82 -19.17 -13.04
C GLU A 99 -2.36 -17.92 -12.34
N GLN A 100 -3.42 -18.09 -11.55
CA GLN A 100 -3.98 -17.05 -10.69
C GLN A 100 -3.22 -17.03 -9.36
N ILE A 101 -2.64 -15.88 -9.01
CA ILE A 101 -1.87 -15.72 -7.78
C ILE A 101 -2.68 -14.91 -6.77
N PRO A 102 -2.95 -15.45 -5.57
CA PRO A 102 -3.64 -14.71 -4.53
C PRO A 102 -2.71 -13.67 -3.90
N LEU A 103 -3.06 -12.39 -4.07
CA LEU A 103 -2.43 -11.27 -3.39
C LEU A 103 -3.24 -10.89 -2.16
N LEU A 104 -2.64 -11.09 -0.98
CA LEU A 104 -3.27 -10.85 0.31
C LEU A 104 -3.19 -9.37 0.71
N PHE A 105 -4.29 -8.88 1.28
CA PHE A 105 -4.35 -7.61 1.99
C PHE A 105 -4.00 -7.83 3.45
N LEU A 106 -2.79 -7.48 3.81
CA LEU A 106 -2.41 -7.49 5.22
C LEU A 106 -3.29 -6.51 5.99
N SER A 107 -3.98 -7.06 6.99
CA SER A 107 -4.98 -6.34 7.75
C SER A 107 -4.35 -5.13 8.44
N ASN A 108 -4.75 -3.93 8.01
CA ASN A 108 -4.37 -2.68 8.66
C ASN A 108 -5.53 -1.68 8.60
N ILE A 109 -5.45 -0.60 9.38
CA ILE A 109 -6.51 0.42 9.44
C ILE A 109 -6.81 1.06 8.07
N ARG A 110 -5.85 1.06 7.13
CA ARG A 110 -6.02 1.59 5.77
C ARG A 110 -6.80 0.64 4.87
N THR A 111 -6.90 -0.63 5.25
CA THR A 111 -7.69 -1.64 4.54
C THR A 111 -9.18 -1.54 4.88
N PHE A 112 -9.59 -0.74 5.88
CA PHE A 112 -11.01 -0.67 6.30
C PHE A 112 -11.98 -0.24 5.18
N TRP A 113 -11.57 0.71 4.34
CA TRP A 113 -12.38 1.11 3.18
C TRP A 113 -12.58 -0.05 2.19
N TRP A 114 -11.50 -0.82 1.97
CA TRP A 114 -11.48 -2.02 1.14
C TRP A 114 -12.31 -3.15 1.77
N MET A 115 -12.13 -3.45 3.06
CA MET A 115 -12.88 -4.46 3.82
C MET A 115 -14.40 -4.33 3.67
N ARG A 116 -14.91 -3.10 3.74
CA ARG A 116 -16.35 -2.83 3.66
C ARG A 116 -16.93 -3.06 2.25
N ARG A 117 -16.09 -3.08 1.22
CA ARG A 117 -16.47 -3.15 -0.20
C ARG A 117 -16.07 -4.46 -0.87
N PHE A 118 -15.06 -5.14 -0.32
CA PHE A 118 -14.60 -6.47 -0.73
C PHE A 118 -15.76 -7.45 -0.70
N GLY A 119 -16.41 -7.49 0.46
CA GLY A 119 -17.73 -8.04 0.66
C GLY A 119 -17.90 -9.54 0.41
N THR A 120 -18.52 -10.24 1.38
CA THR A 120 -19.08 -11.57 1.15
C THR A 120 -20.32 -11.54 0.25
N SER A 121 -21.00 -12.67 0.04
CA SER A 121 -22.25 -12.77 -0.71
C SER A 121 -23.33 -11.74 -0.27
N ARG A 122 -23.29 -11.28 0.98
CA ARG A 122 -24.24 -10.32 1.57
C ARG A 122 -23.92 -8.83 1.31
N THR A 123 -22.80 -8.50 0.66
CA THR A 123 -22.45 -7.09 0.43
C THR A 123 -23.19 -6.53 -0.77
N LYS A 124 -23.76 -5.33 -0.61
CA LYS A 124 -24.54 -4.63 -1.64
C LYS A 124 -23.74 -4.53 -2.95
N PRO A 125 -24.36 -4.83 -4.11
CA PRO A 125 -23.68 -4.77 -5.41
C PRO A 125 -23.11 -3.39 -5.71
N GLU A 126 -23.76 -2.31 -5.27
CA GLU A 126 -23.27 -0.93 -5.39
C GLU A 126 -21.91 -0.69 -4.71
N LEU A 127 -21.62 -1.40 -3.61
CA LEU A 127 -20.35 -1.28 -2.91
C LEU A 127 -19.25 -2.07 -3.62
N LYS A 128 -19.60 -3.20 -4.22
CA LYS A 128 -18.70 -4.02 -5.03
C LYS A 128 -18.30 -3.32 -6.32
N ALA A 129 -19.27 -2.67 -6.97
CA ALA A 129 -19.05 -1.86 -8.18
C ALA A 129 -18.14 -0.64 -7.96
N GLN A 130 -17.89 -0.21 -6.71
CA GLN A 130 -16.92 0.85 -6.42
C GLN A 130 -15.46 0.38 -6.47
N ILE A 131 -15.22 -0.94 -6.50
CA ILE A 131 -13.88 -1.52 -6.64
C ILE A 131 -13.55 -1.72 -8.11
N GLU A 132 -14.55 -2.04 -8.93
CA GLU A 132 -14.39 -2.33 -10.36
C GLU A 132 -14.58 -1.05 -11.22
N PRO A 133 -13.83 -0.89 -12.31
CA PRO A 133 -12.61 -1.62 -12.68
C PRO A 133 -11.48 -1.43 -11.66
N LEU A 134 -10.72 -2.49 -11.39
CA LEU A 134 -9.56 -2.46 -10.52
C LEU A 134 -8.35 -1.93 -11.31
N TRP A 135 -7.74 -0.86 -10.81
CA TRP A 135 -6.46 -0.39 -11.33
C TRP A 135 -5.35 -1.21 -10.69
N PHE A 136 -4.57 -1.91 -11.50
CA PHE A 136 -3.49 -2.78 -11.06
C PHE A 136 -2.16 -2.34 -11.68
N ALA A 137 -1.09 -2.35 -10.91
CA ALA A 137 0.27 -2.15 -11.41
C ALA A 137 1.24 -2.94 -10.55
N GLY A 138 2.01 -3.85 -11.15
CA GLY A 138 3.01 -4.65 -10.43
C GLY A 138 3.14 -6.06 -10.95
N ASP A 139 3.76 -6.91 -10.13
CA ASP A 139 3.87 -8.35 -10.35
C ASP A 139 3.28 -9.06 -9.11
N PRO A 140 2.20 -9.86 -9.27
CA PRO A 140 1.51 -10.48 -8.15
C PRO A 140 2.36 -11.52 -7.40
N ARG A 141 3.46 -11.99 -8.02
CA ARG A 141 4.45 -12.85 -7.37
C ARG A 141 5.24 -12.14 -6.27
N PHE A 142 5.36 -10.81 -6.35
CA PHE A 142 6.25 -10.04 -5.48
C PHE A 142 5.53 -8.87 -4.83
N ILE A 143 5.18 -7.86 -5.63
CA ILE A 143 4.70 -6.57 -5.17
C ILE A 143 3.77 -5.96 -6.22
N ALA A 144 2.66 -5.41 -5.75
CA ALA A 144 1.69 -4.75 -6.61
C ALA A 144 1.04 -3.56 -5.92
N VAL A 145 0.54 -2.64 -6.72
CA VAL A 145 -0.30 -1.54 -6.30
C VAL A 145 -1.66 -1.75 -6.91
N VAL A 146 -2.69 -1.76 -6.06
CA VAL A 146 -4.08 -1.73 -6.49
C VAL A 146 -4.70 -0.39 -6.15
N ALA A 147 -5.63 0.06 -6.98
CA ALA A 147 -6.42 1.25 -6.72
C ALA A 147 -7.85 1.06 -7.22
N ALA A 148 -8.79 1.68 -6.51
CA ALA A 148 -10.18 1.73 -6.92
C ALA A 148 -10.40 2.94 -7.84
N THR A 149 -11.43 2.87 -8.68
CA THR A 149 -11.84 4.03 -9.48
C THR A 149 -12.30 5.20 -8.61
N GLY A 150 -11.79 6.39 -8.91
CA GLY A 150 -12.29 7.62 -8.30
C GLY A 150 -13.70 7.96 -8.78
N ARG A 151 -14.42 8.80 -8.02
CA ARG A 151 -15.70 9.38 -8.44
C ARG A 151 -15.52 10.06 -9.81
N GLY A 152 -16.20 9.53 -10.83
CA GLY A 152 -16.08 9.98 -12.23
C GLY A 152 -15.13 9.16 -13.12
N GLY A 153 -14.57 8.04 -12.65
CA GLY A 153 -13.85 7.03 -13.47
C GLY A 153 -12.46 7.43 -13.99
N LYS A 154 -12.10 8.72 -13.95
CA LYS A 154 -10.91 9.25 -14.63
C LYS A 154 -9.57 9.05 -13.93
N ALA A 155 -9.53 8.65 -12.66
CA ALA A 155 -8.27 8.55 -11.92
C ALA A 155 -8.28 7.44 -10.85
N PRO A 156 -7.15 6.76 -10.63
CA PRO A 156 -7.00 5.82 -9.52
C PRO A 156 -7.07 6.57 -8.19
N LYS A 157 -7.93 6.10 -7.29
CA LYS A 157 -8.02 6.57 -5.90
C LYS A 157 -7.81 5.39 -4.94
N ARG A 158 -7.53 5.73 -3.69
CA ARG A 158 -7.38 4.74 -2.59
C ARG A 158 -6.28 3.70 -2.87
N LEU A 159 -5.13 4.15 -3.40
CA LEU A 159 -3.99 3.29 -3.67
C LEU A 159 -3.63 2.45 -2.43
N HIS A 160 -3.44 1.16 -2.66
CA HIS A 160 -3.00 0.21 -1.66
C HIS A 160 -1.85 -0.61 -2.21
N LEU A 161 -0.79 -0.74 -1.43
CA LEU A 161 0.33 -1.60 -1.76
C LEU A 161 0.01 -3.00 -1.25
N LEU A 162 0.00 -3.97 -2.17
CA LEU A 162 -0.07 -5.40 -1.91
C LEU A 162 1.32 -5.98 -2.10
N TYR A 163 1.69 -6.92 -1.24
CA TYR A 163 2.96 -7.61 -1.36
C TYR A 163 2.81 -9.03 -0.85
N GLN A 164 3.53 -9.95 -1.47
CA GLN A 164 3.72 -11.27 -0.89
C GLN A 164 4.58 -11.12 0.36
N ARG A 165 4.24 -11.86 1.43
CA ARG A 165 4.98 -11.78 2.69
C ARG A 165 6.47 -12.09 2.50
N THR A 166 6.78 -13.02 1.60
CA THR A 166 8.15 -13.41 1.22
C THR A 166 8.90 -12.31 0.46
N ALA A 167 8.17 -11.40 -0.20
CA ALA A 167 8.75 -10.26 -0.92
C ALA A 167 9.01 -9.02 -0.04
N THR A 168 8.68 -9.05 1.25
CA THR A 168 8.90 -7.92 2.18
C THR A 168 10.31 -7.75 2.69
N GLY A 169 11.14 -8.80 2.62
CA GLY A 169 12.45 -8.82 3.28
C GLY A 169 12.36 -8.80 4.81
N ARG A 170 11.24 -9.25 5.39
CA ARG A 170 11.12 -9.39 6.84
C ARG A 170 12.10 -10.46 7.34
N ARG A 171 12.85 -10.12 8.38
CA ARG A 171 13.88 -11.00 8.96
C ARG A 171 13.26 -12.37 9.29
N GLY A 172 13.90 -13.44 8.79
CA GLY A 172 13.46 -14.83 8.99
C GLY A 172 12.51 -15.38 7.92
N ILE A 173 12.14 -14.59 6.89
CA ILE A 173 11.31 -15.07 5.77
C ILE A 173 12.15 -15.01 4.49
N ALA A 174 12.48 -16.19 3.95
CA ALA A 174 13.19 -16.28 2.68
C ALA A 174 12.26 -15.87 1.51
N PRO A 175 12.81 -15.22 0.47
CA PRO A 175 12.07 -14.98 -0.76
C PRO A 175 11.59 -16.30 -1.38
N THR A 176 10.36 -16.33 -1.87
CA THR A 176 9.88 -17.47 -2.66
C THR A 176 10.48 -17.36 -4.05
N ASP A 177 11.08 -18.45 -4.53
CA ASP A 177 11.45 -18.56 -5.93
C ASP A 177 10.21 -18.92 -6.74
N TRP A 178 9.68 -17.93 -7.46
CA TRP A 178 8.53 -18.10 -8.35
C TRP A 178 8.94 -18.58 -9.75
N ASN A 179 10.19 -19.02 -9.93
CA ASN A 179 10.78 -19.36 -11.23
C ASN A 179 10.56 -18.23 -12.25
N ALA A 180 10.67 -16.99 -11.78
CA ALA A 180 10.44 -15.80 -12.57
C ALA A 180 11.66 -15.54 -13.47
N SER A 181 11.43 -14.98 -14.66
CA SER A 181 12.53 -14.61 -15.54
C SER A 181 13.52 -13.65 -14.82
N PRO A 182 14.82 -13.68 -15.15
CA PRO A 182 15.80 -12.74 -14.57
C PRO A 182 15.39 -11.27 -14.75
N ALA A 183 14.78 -10.93 -15.88
CA ALA A 183 14.26 -9.59 -16.16
C ALA A 183 13.09 -9.21 -15.21
N ALA A 184 12.20 -10.15 -14.88
CA ALA A 184 11.13 -9.92 -13.92
C ALA A 184 11.66 -9.74 -12.49
N LEU A 185 12.66 -10.55 -12.09
CA LEU A 185 13.32 -10.41 -10.78
C LEU A 185 14.04 -9.05 -10.65
N GLU A 186 14.74 -8.61 -11.69
CA GLU A 186 15.37 -7.29 -11.69
C GLU A 186 14.35 -6.15 -11.60
N ARG A 187 13.26 -6.24 -12.36
CA ARG A 187 12.20 -5.23 -12.34
C ARG A 187 11.53 -5.16 -10.97
N ALA A 188 11.25 -6.31 -10.36
CA ALA A 188 10.71 -6.41 -9.00
C ALA A 188 11.69 -5.82 -7.96
N ARG A 189 13.00 -6.08 -8.11
CA ARG A 189 14.04 -5.49 -7.26
C ARG A 189 14.08 -3.97 -7.38
N ARG A 190 14.01 -3.42 -8.60
CA ARG A 190 13.93 -1.96 -8.85
C ARG A 190 12.65 -1.34 -8.28
N ALA A 191 11.56 -2.09 -8.25
CA ALA A 191 10.31 -1.67 -7.62
C ALA A 191 10.35 -1.77 -6.08
N GLY A 192 11.42 -2.34 -5.51
CA GLY A 192 11.65 -2.42 -4.06
C GLY A 192 11.17 -3.72 -3.40
N ALA A 193 10.92 -4.78 -4.18
CA ALA A 193 10.65 -6.11 -3.63
C ALA A 193 11.95 -6.83 -3.24
N HIS A 194 11.87 -7.64 -2.18
CA HIS A 194 12.92 -8.57 -1.80
C HIS A 194 12.77 -9.86 -2.61
N VAL A 195 13.68 -10.09 -3.55
CA VAL A 195 13.67 -11.23 -4.48
C VAL A 195 14.88 -12.13 -4.23
N PRO A 196 14.83 -13.42 -4.61
CA PRO A 196 16.00 -14.29 -4.55
C PRO A 196 17.22 -13.63 -5.23
N SER A 197 18.41 -13.87 -4.66
CA SER A 197 19.65 -13.52 -5.33
C SER A 197 19.78 -14.35 -6.61
N PRO A 198 20.27 -13.77 -7.72
CA PRO A 198 20.61 -14.58 -8.88
C PRO A 198 21.63 -15.63 -8.45
N ALA A 199 21.40 -16.90 -8.82
CA ALA A 199 22.38 -17.95 -8.61
C ALA A 199 23.72 -17.49 -9.26
N PRO A 200 24.87 -17.69 -8.61
CA PRO A 200 26.15 -17.41 -9.25
C PRO A 200 26.22 -18.18 -10.58
N PRO A 201 26.78 -17.58 -11.64
CA PRO A 201 26.98 -18.30 -12.89
C PRO A 201 27.82 -19.55 -12.59
N GLN A 202 27.32 -20.72 -13.00
CA GLN A 202 28.07 -21.97 -13.01
C GLN A 202 29.00 -22.00 -14.22
#